data_AF-X0YT39-F1
#
_entry.id   AF-X0YT39-F1
#
_cell.length_a   1.000
_cell.length_b   1.000
_cell.length_c   1.000
_cell.angle_alpha   90.00
_cell.angle_beta   90.00
_cell.angle_gamma   90.00
#
_symmetry.space_group_name_H-M   'P 1'
#
loop_
_entity.id
_entity.type
_entity.pdbx_description
1 polymer ?
#
loop_
_entity_poly.entity_id
_entity_poly.type
_entity_poly.pdbx_seq_one_letter_code
_entity_poly.pdbx_strand_id
1 'polypeptide(L)' 'TMNFILPTFSDIINSLVSTGFVIEKIVEPEPVEEKFMEGTSTDYYPVEVLKVVPATIIFKVRKK' A
#
# COMPACT_ATOMS: atom_id res chain seq x y z
N THR A 1 -16.80 -17.60 12.77
CA THR A 1 -15.73 -16.64 12.49
C THR A 1 -15.88 -16.19 11.04
N MET A 2 -16.12 -14.90 10.77
CA MET A 2 -16.12 -14.39 9.39
C MET A 2 -14.67 -14.36 8.89
N ASN A 3 -14.38 -15.07 7.82
CA ASN A 3 -13.09 -14.96 7.12
C ASN A 3 -13.17 -13.75 6.19
N PHE A 4 -12.48 -12.68 6.55
CA PHE A 4 -12.25 -11.55 5.64
C PHE A 4 -11.15 -11.98 4.66
N ILE A 5 -11.54 -12.34 3.44
CA ILE A 5 -10.58 -12.53 2.34
C ILE A 5 -10.18 -11.12 1.90
N LEU A 6 -8.91 -10.77 2.14
CA LEU A 6 -8.38 -9.52 1.63
C LEU A 6 -8.34 -9.59 0.09
N PRO A 7 -8.81 -8.55 -0.62
CA PRO A 7 -8.75 -8.51 -2.06
C PRO A 7 -7.29 -8.65 -2.51
N THR A 8 -7.07 -9.46 -3.54
CA THR A 8 -5.76 -9.60 -4.14
C THR A 8 -5.40 -8.35 -4.93
N PHE A 9 -4.12 -8.21 -5.24
CA PHE A 9 -3.62 -7.15 -6.10
C PHE A 9 -4.33 -7.12 -7.47
N SER A 10 -4.60 -8.29 -8.04
CA SER A 10 -5.35 -8.43 -9.28
C SER A 10 -6.80 -7.98 -9.15
N ASP A 11 -7.46 -8.24 -8.03
CA ASP A 11 -8.85 -7.82 -7.81
C ASP A 11 -8.98 -6.30 -7.82
N ILE A 12 -8.02 -5.61 -7.18
CA ILE A 12 -7.98 -4.14 -7.14
C ILE A 12 -7.77 -3.57 -8.55
N ILE A 13 -6.80 -4.09 -9.30
CA ILE A 13 -6.53 -3.65 -10.68
C ILE A 13 -7.75 -3.87 -11.57
N ASN A 14 -8.34 -5.06 -11.52
CA ASN A 14 -9.50 -5.42 -12.34
C ASN A 14 -10.70 -4.52 -12.02
N SER A 15 -10.92 -4.23 -10.74
CA SER A 15 -11.96 -3.29 -10.30
C SER A 15 -11.74 -1.89 -10.87
N LEU A 16 -10.53 -1.35 -10.77
CA LEU A 16 -10.18 -0.03 -11.32
C LEU A 16 -10.33 0.03 -12.85
N VAL A 17 -9.92 -1.01 -13.57
CA VAL A 17 -10.08 -1.08 -15.03
C VAL A 17 -11.55 -1.17 -15.42
N SER A 18 -12.33 -2.00 -14.73
CA SER A 18 -13.76 -2.19 -14.98
C SER A 18 -14.59 -0.92 -14.73
N THR A 19 -14.15 -0.08 -13.80
CA THR A 19 -14.76 1.22 -13.46
C THR A 19 -14.31 2.36 -14.38
N GLY A 20 -13.49 2.07 -15.40
CA GLY A 20 -13.11 3.03 -16.43
C GLY A 20 -11.83 3.80 -16.14
N PHE A 21 -10.95 3.29 -15.26
CA PHE A 21 -9.62 3.85 -15.07
C PHE A 21 -8.58 3.15 -15.95
N VAL A 22 -7.47 3.85 -16.18
CA VAL A 22 -6.21 3.32 -16.71
C VAL A 22 -5.19 3.37 -15.59
N ILE A 23 -4.50 2.26 -15.34
CA ILE A 23 -3.39 2.21 -14.39
C ILE A 23 -2.17 2.87 -15.05
N GLU A 24 -1.65 3.94 -14.45
CA GLU A 24 -0.47 4.65 -14.94
C GLU A 24 0.82 4.16 -14.28
N LYS A 25 0.76 3.95 -12.96
CA LYS A 25 1.91 3.52 -12.16
C LYS A 25 1.43 2.76 -10.93
N ILE A 26 2.20 1.78 -10.53
CA ILE A 26 2.06 1.10 -9.25
C ILE A 26 3.36 1.35 -8.50
N VAL A 27 3.26 1.82 -7.26
CA VAL A 27 4.40 2.13 -6.40
C VAL A 27 4.29 1.29 -5.15
N GLU A 28 5.29 0.45 -4.94
CA GLU A 28 5.60 -0.13 -3.65
C GLU A 28 6.63 0.80 -2.99
N PRO A 29 6.26 1.56 -1.95
CA PRO A 29 7.20 2.40 -1.23
C PRO A 29 8.24 1.50 -0.58
N GLU A 30 9.51 1.86 -0.77
CA GLU A 30 10.60 1.19 -0.08
C GLU A 30 10.41 1.33 1.44
N PRO A 31 10.77 0.31 2.23
CA PRO A 31 10.79 0.44 3.66
C PRO A 31 11.71 1.62 4.04
N VAL A 32 11.20 2.54 4.86
CA VAL A 32 11.97 3.70 5.31
C VAL A 32 13.21 3.20 6.05
N GLU A 33 14.39 3.60 5.60
CA GLU A 33 15.66 3.19 6.18
C GLU A 33 15.73 3.58 7.67
N GLU A 34 16.19 2.67 8.53
CA GLU A 34 16.25 2.81 10.00
C GLU A 34 16.98 4.11 10.45
N LYS A 35 17.89 4.63 9.63
CA LYS A 35 18.63 5.88 9.88
C LYS A 35 17.75 7.14 9.92
N PHE A 36 16.50 7.07 9.47
CA PHE A 36 15.53 8.16 9.57
C PHE A 36 14.62 8.04 10.81
N MET A 37 14.79 7.00 11.63
CA MET A 37 13.98 6.74 12.83
C MET A 37 14.61 7.28 14.13
N GLU A 38 15.88 7.71 14.11
CA GLU A 38 16.46 8.43 15.24
C GLU A 38 15.90 9.85 15.32
N GLY A 39 14.83 10.00 16.11
CA GLY A 39 14.29 11.30 16.52
C GLY A 39 13.16 11.86 15.65
N THR A 40 12.57 11.08 14.73
CA THR A 40 11.44 11.57 13.94
C THR A 40 10.11 11.38 14.67
N SER A 41 9.38 12.50 14.71
CA SER A 41 7.96 12.74 14.90
C SER A 41 7.04 11.51 15.02
N THR A 42 6.00 11.64 15.84
CA THR A 42 4.88 10.72 16.13
C THR A 42 4.11 10.12 14.93
N ASP A 43 4.62 10.25 13.72
CA ASP A 43 3.95 9.94 12.45
C ASP A 43 4.34 8.58 11.86
N TYR A 44 5.28 7.85 12.47
CA TYR A 44 5.71 6.52 12.04
C TYR A 44 5.39 5.44 13.06
N TYR A 45 5.02 4.25 12.56
CA TYR A 45 4.80 3.07 13.40
C TYR A 45 6.13 2.61 14.02
N PRO A 46 6.10 2.06 15.26
CA PRO A 46 7.26 1.39 15.85
C PRO A 46 7.81 0.28 14.93
N VAL A 47 9.12 0.02 15.01
CA VAL A 47 9.82 -0.97 14.16
C VAL A 47 9.19 -2.37 14.25
N GLU A 48 8.74 -2.75 15.45
CA GLU A 48 8.07 -4.03 15.70
C GLU A 48 6.74 -4.13 14.95
N VAL A 49 6.04 -3.01 14.79
CA VAL A 49 4.78 -2.92 14.06
C VAL A 49 5.03 -2.91 12.55
N LEU A 50 6.10 -2.27 12.08
CA LEU A 50 6.47 -2.29 10.65
C LEU A 50 6.79 -3.70 10.13
N LYS A 51 7.23 -4.63 10.99
CA LYS A 51 7.46 -6.04 10.62
C LYS A 51 6.18 -6.83 10.35
N VAL A 52 5.04 -6.36 10.86
CA VAL A 52 3.74 -7.05 10.75
C VAL A 52 2.73 -6.31 9.88
N VAL A 53 2.95 -5.01 9.63
CA VAL A 53 2.10 -4.21 8.74
C VAL A 53 2.49 -4.53 7.29
N PRO A 54 1.53 -5.00 6.46
CA PRO A 54 1.80 -5.25 5.05
C PRO A 54 2.17 -3.96 4.32
N ALA A 55 3.04 -4.07 3.32
CA ALA A 55 3.49 -2.92 2.54
C ALA A 55 2.29 -2.16 1.95
N THR A 56 2.29 -0.83 2.12
CA THR A 56 1.30 0.04 1.49
C THR A 56 1.53 0.03 -0.02
N ILE A 57 0.54 -0.31 -0.83
CA ILE A 57 0.68 -0.23 -2.30
C ILE A 57 -0.09 0.97 -2.82
N ILE A 58 0.56 1.83 -3.60
CA ILE A 58 -0.03 3.04 -4.16
C ILE A 58 -0.28 2.85 -5.66
N PHE A 59 -1.54 3.01 -6.06
CA PHE A 59 -1.95 2.97 -7.47
C PHE A 59 -2.17 4.39 -7.99
N LYS A 60 -1.36 4.81 -8.96
CA LYS A 60 -1.62 6.02 -9.74
C LYS A 60 -2.50 5.64 -10.93
N VAL A 61 -3.70 6.22 -11.00
CA VAL A 61 -4.67 5.93 -12.04
C VAL A 61 -5.18 7.21 -12.70
N ARG A 62 -5.57 7.10 -13.96
CA ARG A 62 -6.23 8.17 -14.72
C ARG A 62 -7.59 7.69 -15.19
N LYS A 63 -8.62 8.54 -15.05
CA LYS A 63 -9.94 8.26 -15.60
C LYS A 63 -9.88 8.30 -17.14
N LYS A 64 -10.46 7.29 -17.80
CA LYS A 64 -10.61 7.27 -19.26
C LYS A 64 -11.45 8.44 -19.74
#